data_AF-A0A1F6R493-F1
#
_entry.id   AF-A0A1F6R493-F1
#
_cell.length_a   1.000
_cell.length_b   1.000
_cell.length_c   1.000
_cell.angle_alpha   90.00
_cell.angle_beta   90.00
_cell.angle_gamma   90.00
#
_symmetry.space_group_name_H-M   'P 1'
#
loop_
_entity.id
_entity.type
_entity.pdbx_description
1 polymer ?
#
loop_
_entity_poly.entity_id
_entity_poly.type
_entity_poly.pdbx_seq_one_letter_code
_entity_poly.pdbx_strand_id
1 'polypeptide(L)'
;MRKEFLMGMLVVESDLGRNTGECTYKEVEDGARSSYENGLLGLVAWNTFLERREKIKGIAEELGYDYEKIRVSCNPANYAGTGGALGIPQFMPDTWLEYKEKIAKIVGKKNPDPWDTTDGVVAMAVKVADVPGVTEKNQWAEGAAAKLYLSGTTSWQYDWYANQIFYWSQNYDKIMS
;
A
#
# COMPACT_ATOMS: atom_id res chain seq x y z
N MET A 1 3.83 13.12 12.93
CA MET A 1 3.83 11.74 13.46
C MET A 1 5.12 11.45 14.17
N ARG A 2 5.10 10.45 15.05
CA ARG A 2 6.29 9.86 15.67
C ARG A 2 7.07 9.07 14.62
N LYS A 3 8.41 9.16 14.64
CA LYS A 3 9.27 8.41 13.69
C LYS A 3 9.04 6.90 13.83
N GLU A 4 8.89 6.50 15.09
CA GLU A 4 8.64 5.14 15.53
C GLU A 4 7.31 4.61 14.96
N PHE A 5 6.30 5.47 14.85
CA PHE A 5 5.02 5.08 14.25
C PHE A 5 5.18 4.77 12.76
N LEU A 6 5.87 5.65 12.01
CA LEU A 6 6.14 5.40 10.59
C LEU A 6 6.99 4.13 10.39
N MET A 7 7.94 3.86 11.28
CA MET A 7 8.71 2.62 11.22
C MET A 7 7.82 1.39 11.48
N GLY A 8 6.91 1.47 12.45
CA GLY A 8 5.92 0.40 12.69
C GLY A 8 5.04 0.12 11.47
N MET A 9 4.60 1.17 10.76
CA MET A 9 3.87 1.03 9.49
C MET A 9 4.71 0.30 8.43
N LEU A 10 5.97 0.70 8.23
CA LEU A 10 6.87 0.08 7.25
C LEU A 10 7.14 -1.41 7.51
N VAL A 11 7.24 -1.81 8.78
CA VAL A 11 7.41 -3.22 9.16
C VAL A 11 6.19 -4.03 8.76
N VAL A 12 5.00 -3.53 9.10
CA VAL A 12 3.75 -4.26 8.85
C VAL A 12 3.41 -4.32 7.37
N GLU A 13 3.65 -3.24 6.62
CA GLU A 13 3.26 -3.16 5.21
C GLU A 13 4.22 -3.86 4.25
N SER A 14 5.53 -3.79 4.49
CA SER A 14 6.50 -4.27 3.50
C SER A 14 7.76 -4.87 4.11
N ASP A 15 7.74 -5.26 5.38
CA ASP A 15 8.93 -5.75 6.09
C ASP A 15 10.14 -4.80 5.91
N LEU A 16 9.91 -3.51 6.17
CA LEU A 16 10.87 -2.41 5.94
C LEU A 16 11.20 -2.16 4.46
N GLY A 17 10.25 -2.41 3.57
CA GLY A 17 10.45 -2.31 2.13
C GLY A 17 11.18 -3.49 1.51
N ARG A 18 11.45 -4.56 2.26
CA ARG A 18 12.04 -5.81 1.73
C ARG A 18 11.04 -6.63 0.93
N ASN A 19 9.74 -6.48 1.21
CA ASN A 19 8.67 -7.13 0.48
C ASN A 19 7.78 -6.09 -0.21
N THR A 20 8.05 -5.85 -1.49
CA THR A 20 7.24 -4.95 -2.34
C THR A 20 6.12 -5.68 -3.08
N GLY A 21 5.89 -6.96 -2.75
CA GLY A 21 5.07 -7.88 -3.52
C GLY A 21 5.89 -9.02 -4.11
N GLU A 22 5.34 -10.22 -4.08
CA GLU A 22 6.02 -11.45 -4.50
C GLU A 22 5.57 -11.92 -5.89
N CYS A 23 4.41 -11.45 -6.37
CA CYS A 23 3.85 -11.83 -7.66
C CYS A 23 4.19 -10.80 -8.73
N THR A 24 4.45 -11.28 -9.94
CA THR A 24 4.39 -10.43 -11.13
C THR A 24 2.96 -9.99 -11.36
N TYR A 25 2.77 -8.83 -11.99
CA TYR A 25 1.42 -8.36 -12.28
C TYR A 25 0.68 -9.29 -13.26
N LYS A 26 1.40 -9.98 -14.15
CA LYS A 26 0.85 -11.04 -14.99
C LYS A 26 0.19 -12.16 -14.18
N GLU A 27 0.88 -12.68 -13.16
CA GLU A 27 0.33 -13.70 -12.27
C GLU A 27 -0.92 -13.18 -11.54
N VAL A 28 -0.93 -11.90 -11.18
CA VAL A 28 -2.07 -11.26 -10.54
C VAL A 28 -3.29 -11.15 -11.47
N GLU A 29 -3.07 -10.79 -12.74
CA GLU A 29 -4.11 -10.78 -13.77
C GLU A 29 -4.69 -12.17 -14.03
N ASP A 30 -3.82 -13.17 -14.16
CA ASP A 30 -4.24 -14.55 -14.40
C ASP A 30 -5.03 -15.10 -13.21
N GLY A 31 -4.59 -14.80 -11.98
CA GLY A 31 -5.29 -15.15 -10.74
C GLY A 31 -6.66 -14.47 -10.62
N ALA A 32 -6.74 -13.15 -10.85
CA ALA A 32 -7.99 -12.41 -10.75
C ALA A 32 -9.02 -12.88 -11.80
N ARG A 33 -8.56 -13.15 -13.02
CA ARG A 33 -9.40 -13.69 -14.10
C ARG A 33 -9.96 -15.06 -13.73
N SER A 34 -9.09 -15.97 -13.26
CA SER A 34 -9.49 -17.29 -12.80
C SER A 34 -10.52 -17.22 -11.68
N SER A 35 -10.32 -16.34 -10.68
CA SER A 35 -11.31 -16.16 -9.62
C SER A 35 -12.65 -15.63 -10.12
N TYR A 36 -12.66 -14.74 -11.10
CA TYR A 36 -13.90 -14.25 -11.72
C TYR A 36 -14.64 -15.34 -12.50
N GLU A 37 -13.92 -16.09 -13.35
CA GLU A 37 -14.49 -17.18 -14.16
C GLU A 37 -15.06 -18.32 -13.29
N ASN A 38 -14.45 -18.58 -12.14
CA ASN A 38 -14.92 -19.58 -11.17
C ASN A 38 -15.97 -19.05 -10.18
N GLY A 39 -16.44 -17.79 -10.32
CA GLY A 39 -17.47 -17.19 -9.47
C GLY A 39 -17.01 -16.84 -8.05
N LEU A 40 -15.71 -16.90 -7.76
CA LEU A 40 -15.11 -16.50 -6.49
C LEU A 40 -14.93 -14.98 -6.36
N LEU A 41 -14.87 -14.28 -7.49
CA LEU A 41 -14.82 -12.82 -7.57
C LEU A 41 -16.11 -12.27 -8.19
N GLY A 42 -16.79 -11.36 -7.50
CA GLY A 42 -18.02 -10.74 -8.00
C GLY A 42 -17.77 -9.71 -9.12
N LEU A 43 -18.80 -9.43 -9.91
CA LEU A 43 -18.73 -8.50 -11.06
C LEU A 43 -18.19 -7.11 -10.68
N VAL A 44 -18.62 -6.56 -9.54
CA VAL A 44 -18.14 -5.25 -9.06
C VAL A 44 -16.64 -5.27 -8.81
N ALA A 45 -16.15 -6.30 -8.11
CA ALA A 45 -14.72 -6.43 -7.81
C ALA A 45 -13.89 -6.67 -9.08
N TRP A 46 -14.43 -7.42 -10.04
CA TRP A 46 -13.82 -7.61 -11.36
C TRP A 46 -13.71 -6.31 -12.15
N ASN A 47 -14.77 -5.50 -12.18
CA ASN A 47 -14.72 -4.20 -12.86
C ASN A 47 -13.71 -3.25 -12.21
N THR A 48 -13.67 -3.20 -10.87
CA THR A 48 -12.65 -2.44 -10.13
C THR A 48 -11.24 -2.92 -10.46
N PHE A 49 -11.04 -4.24 -10.62
CA PHE A 49 -9.76 -4.80 -11.04
C PHE A 49 -9.36 -4.31 -12.43
N LEU A 50 -10.26 -4.37 -13.41
CA LEU A 50 -10.00 -3.91 -14.77
C LEU A 50 -9.64 -2.41 -14.81
N GLU A 51 -10.30 -1.57 -14.02
CA GLU A 51 -9.94 -0.15 -13.93
C GLU A 51 -8.55 0.06 -13.33
N ARG A 52 -8.22 -0.69 -12.27
CA ARG A 52 -6.89 -0.63 -11.63
C ARG A 52 -5.78 -1.16 -12.53
N ARG A 53 -6.09 -2.11 -13.41
CA ARG A 53 -5.17 -2.60 -14.43
C ARG A 53 -4.71 -1.52 -15.38
N GLU A 54 -5.64 -0.71 -15.89
CA GLU A 54 -5.27 0.37 -16.81
C GLU A 54 -4.44 1.46 -16.09
N LYS A 55 -4.70 1.70 -14.79
CA LYS A 55 -3.86 2.58 -13.97
C LYS A 55 -2.44 2.04 -13.80
N ILE A 56 -2.29 0.74 -13.56
CA ILE A 56 -0.97 0.09 -13.46
C ILE A 56 -0.18 0.23 -14.76
N LYS A 57 -0.82 -0.02 -15.90
CA LYS A 57 -0.18 0.16 -17.21
C LYS A 57 0.34 1.59 -17.39
N GLY A 58 -0.46 2.60 -17.07
CA GLY A 58 -0.04 4.00 -17.13
C GLY A 58 1.13 4.32 -16.21
N ILE A 59 1.09 3.85 -14.95
CA ILE A 59 2.20 4.03 -13.99
C ILE A 59 3.48 3.35 -14.50
N ALA A 60 3.37 2.12 -15.01
CA ALA A 60 4.51 1.38 -15.54
C ALA A 60 5.11 2.08 -16.77
N GLU A 61 4.27 2.56 -17.69
CA GLU A 61 4.72 3.31 -18.87
C GLU A 61 5.48 4.58 -18.48
N GLU A 62 4.97 5.37 -17.53
CA GLU A 62 5.62 6.59 -17.05
C GLU A 62 6.98 6.34 -16.40
N LEU A 63 7.17 5.16 -15.81
CA LEU A 63 8.41 4.73 -15.15
C LEU A 63 9.33 3.93 -16.08
N GLY A 64 8.88 3.62 -17.31
CA GLY A 64 9.64 2.81 -18.27
C GLY A 64 9.71 1.33 -17.91
N TYR A 65 8.73 0.81 -17.15
CA TYR A 65 8.62 -0.59 -16.77
C TYR A 65 7.76 -1.40 -17.73
N ASP A 66 8.07 -2.69 -17.81
CA ASP A 66 7.16 -3.68 -18.38
C ASP A 66 6.09 -4.02 -17.34
N TYR A 67 4.86 -3.54 -17.58
CA TYR A 67 3.76 -3.66 -16.62
C TYR A 67 3.44 -5.12 -16.26
N GLU A 68 3.75 -6.09 -17.12
CA GLU A 68 3.49 -7.51 -16.82
C GLU A 68 4.49 -8.06 -15.79
N LYS A 69 5.68 -7.47 -15.70
CA LYS A 69 6.82 -7.98 -14.92
C LYS A 69 7.02 -7.29 -13.59
N ILE A 70 6.41 -6.12 -13.37
CA ILE A 70 6.50 -5.42 -12.08
C ILE A 70 5.99 -6.32 -10.95
N ARG A 71 6.61 -6.20 -9.78
CA ARG A 71 6.24 -6.97 -8.58
C ARG A 71 5.16 -6.24 -7.80
N VAL A 72 4.10 -6.94 -7.42
CA VAL A 72 2.95 -6.40 -6.69
C VAL A 72 2.45 -7.42 -5.67
N SER A 73 1.54 -6.99 -4.79
CA SER A 73 0.88 -7.94 -3.89
C SER A 73 0.12 -9.01 -4.67
N CYS A 74 0.27 -10.26 -4.21
CA CYS A 74 -0.39 -11.41 -4.82
C CYS A 74 -1.91 -11.39 -4.59
N ASN A 75 -2.65 -12.16 -5.39
CA ASN A 75 -4.06 -12.43 -5.08
C ASN A 75 -4.15 -13.14 -3.72
N PRO A 76 -5.10 -12.75 -2.86
CA PRO A 76 -5.35 -13.44 -1.61
C PRO A 76 -5.94 -14.83 -1.84
N ALA A 77 -5.44 -15.82 -1.09
CA ALA A 77 -5.93 -17.20 -1.17
C ALA A 77 -7.25 -17.43 -0.40
N ASN A 78 -7.52 -16.62 0.63
CA ASN A 78 -8.55 -16.93 1.64
C ASN A 78 -9.71 -15.92 1.67
N TYR A 79 -9.71 -14.92 0.80
CA TYR A 79 -10.81 -13.95 0.71
C TYR A 79 -10.92 -13.38 -0.70
N ALA A 80 -12.08 -12.80 -1.02
CA ALA A 80 -12.31 -12.15 -2.30
C ALA A 80 -11.52 -10.85 -2.41
N GLY A 81 -10.34 -10.92 -3.01
CA GLY A 81 -9.51 -9.79 -3.35
C GLY A 81 -8.70 -10.07 -4.60
N THR A 82 -8.16 -9.02 -5.19
CA THR A 82 -7.59 -9.08 -6.54
C THR A 82 -6.06 -8.97 -6.57
N GLY A 83 -5.41 -8.73 -5.42
CA GLY A 83 -4.00 -8.32 -5.39
C GLY A 83 -3.75 -7.00 -6.13
N GLY A 84 -2.49 -6.74 -6.47
CA GLY A 84 -2.07 -5.61 -7.29
C GLY A 84 -1.72 -4.34 -6.51
N ALA A 85 -1.46 -4.46 -5.21
CA ALA A 85 -0.92 -3.35 -4.42
C ALA A 85 0.54 -3.10 -4.78
N LEU A 86 0.91 -1.82 -4.86
CA LEU A 86 2.15 -1.35 -5.44
C LEU A 86 3.22 -1.13 -4.37
N GLY A 87 4.36 -1.80 -4.57
CA GLY A 87 5.62 -1.38 -3.98
C GLY A 87 5.68 -1.40 -2.45
N ILE A 88 6.52 -0.52 -1.93
CA ILE A 88 6.77 -0.37 -0.49
C ILE A 88 5.56 0.14 0.32
N PRO A 89 4.73 1.07 -0.20
CA PRO A 89 3.57 1.52 0.56
C PRO A 89 2.37 0.57 0.44
N GLN A 90 2.46 -0.50 -0.36
CA GLN A 90 1.33 -1.42 -0.63
C GLN A 90 0.05 -0.65 -1.02
N PHE A 91 0.18 0.41 -1.81
CA PHE A 91 -0.97 1.19 -2.27
C PHE A 91 -1.67 0.51 -3.42
N MET A 92 -3.00 0.50 -3.40
CA MET A 92 -3.74 0.23 -4.63
C MET A 92 -3.46 1.34 -5.67
N PRO A 93 -3.53 1.05 -6.98
CA PRO A 93 -3.11 2.00 -8.02
C PRO A 93 -3.87 3.33 -8.01
N ASP A 94 -5.15 3.30 -7.63
CA ASP A 94 -5.97 4.51 -7.42
C ASP A 94 -5.44 5.37 -6.27
N THR A 95 -5.07 4.76 -5.15
CA THR A 95 -4.46 5.44 -4.01
C THR A 95 -3.11 6.04 -4.39
N TRP A 96 -2.28 5.31 -5.14
CA TRP A 96 -1.01 5.87 -5.62
C TRP A 96 -1.21 7.15 -6.43
N LEU A 97 -2.15 7.13 -7.38
CA LEU A 97 -2.44 8.30 -8.23
C LEU A 97 -3.03 9.48 -7.44
N GLU A 98 -3.82 9.24 -6.40
CA GLU A 98 -4.32 10.30 -5.50
C GLU A 98 -3.18 11.06 -4.82
N TYR A 99 -2.11 10.35 -4.43
CA TYR A 99 -1.00 10.91 -3.68
C TYR A 99 0.22 11.29 -4.53
N LYS A 100 0.29 10.83 -5.79
CA LYS A 100 1.45 10.93 -6.68
C LYS A 100 2.04 12.34 -6.75
N GLU A 101 1.20 13.36 -6.94
CA GLU A 101 1.67 14.76 -7.06
C GLU A 101 2.27 15.31 -5.75
N LYS A 102 1.67 14.96 -4.61
CA LYS A 102 2.22 15.33 -3.29
C LYS A 102 3.58 14.65 -3.07
N ILE A 103 3.69 13.37 -3.42
CA ILE A 103 4.92 12.59 -3.31
C ILE A 103 5.99 13.20 -4.21
N ALA A 104 5.69 13.39 -5.50
CA ALA A 104 6.56 13.98 -6.52
C ALA A 104 7.19 15.30 -6.05
N LYS A 105 6.38 16.18 -5.47
CA LYS A 105 6.84 17.47 -4.91
C LYS A 105 7.81 17.30 -3.75
N ILE A 106 7.58 16.34 -2.86
CA ILE A 106 8.42 16.10 -1.68
C ILE A 106 9.74 15.45 -2.07
N VAL A 107 9.71 14.46 -2.97
CA VAL A 107 10.93 13.74 -3.40
C VAL A 107 11.70 14.45 -4.51
N GLY A 108 11.11 15.50 -5.11
CA GLY A 108 11.73 16.27 -6.19
C GLY A 108 11.85 15.50 -7.51
N LYS A 109 10.97 14.51 -7.74
CA LYS A 109 10.94 13.70 -8.97
C LYS A 109 9.70 14.04 -9.79
N LYS A 110 9.83 14.04 -11.12
CA LYS A 110 8.68 14.19 -12.02
C LYS A 110 7.72 12.99 -11.92
N ASN A 111 8.28 11.78 -11.96
CA ASN A 111 7.56 10.53 -11.81
C ASN A 111 8.14 9.80 -10.58
N PRO A 112 7.52 9.91 -9.40
CA PRO A 112 7.92 9.10 -8.25
C PRO A 112 7.59 7.63 -8.52
N ASP A 113 8.33 6.74 -7.88
CA ASP A 113 8.29 5.30 -8.10
C ASP A 113 7.84 4.56 -6.82
N PRO A 114 6.71 3.81 -6.81
CA PRO A 114 6.27 3.11 -5.60
C PRO A 114 7.22 1.98 -5.14
N TRP A 115 8.09 1.50 -6.02
CA TRP A 115 9.11 0.49 -5.75
C TRP A 115 10.45 1.09 -5.30
N ASP A 116 10.65 2.40 -5.45
CA ASP A 116 11.79 3.13 -4.86
C ASP A 116 11.58 3.29 -3.35
N THR A 117 12.63 3.01 -2.57
CA THR A 117 12.59 3.06 -1.10
C THR A 117 12.23 4.41 -0.54
N THR A 118 12.78 5.48 -1.10
CA THR A 118 12.51 6.82 -0.59
C THR A 118 11.10 7.25 -0.94
N ASP A 119 10.69 7.04 -2.19
CA ASP A 119 9.39 7.46 -2.69
C ASP A 119 8.26 6.69 -2.02
N GLY A 120 8.42 5.38 -1.82
CA GLY A 120 7.45 4.53 -1.13
C GLY A 120 7.29 4.88 0.36
N VAL A 121 8.39 5.14 1.07
CA VAL A 121 8.34 5.59 2.47
C VAL A 121 7.68 6.97 2.57
N VAL A 122 8.00 7.89 1.66
CA VAL A 122 7.35 9.21 1.59
C VAL A 122 5.86 9.06 1.29
N ALA A 123 5.46 8.18 0.38
CA ALA A 123 4.05 7.92 0.07
C ALA A 123 3.26 7.48 1.31
N MET A 124 3.81 6.55 2.08
CA MET A 124 3.22 6.11 3.34
C MET A 124 3.09 7.28 4.33
N ALA A 125 4.16 8.07 4.51
CA ALA A 125 4.16 9.22 5.41
C ALA A 125 3.13 10.28 5.00
N VAL A 126 3.01 10.59 3.71
CA VAL A 126 2.04 11.58 3.21
C VAL A 126 0.62 11.13 3.50
N LYS A 127 0.27 9.87 3.22
CA LYS A 127 -1.09 9.37 3.44
C LYS A 127 -1.49 9.40 4.90
N VAL A 128 -0.62 8.95 5.82
CA VAL A 128 -0.97 9.00 7.25
C VAL A 128 -0.96 10.43 7.80
N ALA A 129 -0.12 11.33 7.27
CA ALA A 129 -0.08 12.73 7.68
C ALA A 129 -1.33 13.53 7.29
N ASP A 130 -2.07 13.09 6.26
CA ASP A 130 -3.36 13.68 5.89
C ASP A 130 -4.47 13.45 6.94
N VAL A 131 -4.25 12.55 7.91
CA VAL A 131 -5.22 12.28 8.99
C VAL A 131 -5.07 13.32 10.10
N PRO A 132 -6.15 14.03 10.50
CA PRO A 132 -6.08 15.07 11.53
C PRO A 132 -5.47 14.59 12.84
N GLY A 133 -4.55 15.38 13.40
CA GLY A 133 -3.83 15.08 14.65
C GLY A 133 -2.56 14.24 14.49
N VAL A 134 -2.34 13.59 13.34
CA VAL A 134 -1.12 12.79 13.12
C VAL A 134 0.13 13.65 13.09
N THR A 135 0.08 14.83 12.47
CA THR A 135 1.22 15.77 12.42
C THR A 135 1.62 16.29 13.80
N GLU A 136 0.66 16.42 14.71
CA GLU A 136 0.84 16.80 16.13
C GLU A 136 1.38 15.64 17.01
N LYS A 137 1.66 14.47 16.41
CA LYS A 137 2.13 13.27 17.11
C LYS A 137 1.10 12.72 18.11
N ASN A 138 -0.19 12.94 17.84
CA ASN A 138 -1.26 12.37 18.64
C ASN A 138 -1.37 10.86 18.38
N GLN A 139 -1.13 10.06 19.40
CA GLN A 139 -1.13 8.59 19.27
C GLN A 139 -2.51 8.03 18.91
N TRP A 140 -3.61 8.64 19.36
CA TRP A 140 -4.96 8.23 18.97
C TRP A 140 -5.20 8.48 17.48
N ALA A 141 -4.74 9.62 16.98
CA ALA A 141 -4.81 9.95 15.55
C ALA A 141 -3.94 9.00 14.72
N GLU A 142 -2.76 8.62 15.20
CA GLU A 142 -1.90 7.62 14.55
C GLU A 142 -2.59 6.25 14.48
N GLY A 143 -3.28 5.83 15.54
CA GLY A 143 -4.07 4.60 15.53
C GLY A 143 -5.26 4.65 14.57
N ALA A 144 -5.92 5.81 14.48
CA ALA A 144 -6.97 6.04 13.48
C ALA A 144 -6.40 6.01 12.05
N ALA A 145 -5.24 6.62 11.84
CA ALA A 145 -4.57 6.66 10.55
C ALA A 145 -4.12 5.27 10.08
N ALA A 146 -3.59 4.43 10.97
CA ALA A 146 -3.29 3.04 10.67
C ALA A 146 -4.54 2.28 10.16
N LYS A 147 -5.67 2.41 10.85
CA LYS A 147 -6.92 1.74 10.42
C LYS A 147 -7.43 2.27 9.08
N LEU A 148 -7.42 3.59 8.89
CA LEU A 148 -7.76 4.22 7.62
C LEU A 148 -6.85 3.78 6.48
N TYR A 149 -5.55 3.58 6.76
CA TYR A 149 -4.56 3.11 5.79
C TYR A 149 -4.93 1.72 5.26
N LEU A 150 -5.24 0.78 6.16
CA LEU A 150 -5.61 -0.58 5.80
C LEU A 150 -6.99 -0.66 5.13
N SER A 151 -8.00 0.00 5.71
CA SER A 151 -9.40 -0.35 5.45
C SER A 151 -10.29 0.82 5.05
N GLY A 152 -9.78 2.05 5.03
CA GLY A 152 -10.57 3.25 4.76
C GLY A 152 -11.61 3.58 5.85
N THR A 153 -11.54 2.97 7.02
CA THR A 153 -12.44 3.27 8.15
C THR A 153 -11.69 3.19 9.49
N THR A 154 -12.27 3.77 10.54
CA THR A 154 -11.72 3.74 11.91
C THR A 154 -12.37 2.68 12.79
N SER A 155 -13.15 1.75 12.21
CA SER A 155 -13.84 0.67 12.92
C SER A 155 -12.93 -0.12 13.86
N TRP A 156 -13.45 -0.47 15.04
CA TRP A 156 -12.76 -1.25 16.08
C TRP A 156 -12.31 -2.63 15.59
N GLN A 157 -12.96 -3.18 14.55
CA GLN A 157 -12.58 -4.47 13.95
C GLN A 157 -11.16 -4.48 13.36
N TYR A 158 -10.55 -3.32 13.15
CA TYR A 158 -9.18 -3.16 12.65
C TYR A 158 -8.20 -2.74 13.75
N ASP A 159 -8.61 -2.75 15.03
CA ASP A 159 -7.72 -2.43 16.14
C ASP A 159 -6.55 -3.40 16.23
N TRP A 160 -6.73 -4.68 15.83
CA TRP A 160 -5.64 -5.65 15.76
C TRP A 160 -4.47 -5.17 14.89
N TYR A 161 -4.78 -4.52 13.77
CA TYR A 161 -3.79 -4.02 12.83
C TYR A 161 -3.05 -2.80 13.39
N ALA A 162 -3.79 -1.83 13.94
CA ALA A 162 -3.19 -0.68 14.63
C ALA A 162 -2.33 -1.11 15.84
N ASN A 163 -2.76 -2.12 16.58
CA ASN A 163 -2.02 -2.67 17.72
C ASN A 163 -0.70 -3.34 17.28
N GLN A 164 -0.67 -4.03 16.13
CA GLN A 164 0.57 -4.56 15.57
C GLN A 164 1.56 -3.45 15.20
N ILE A 165 1.09 -2.36 14.58
CA ILE A 165 1.93 -1.19 14.27
C ILE A 165 2.47 -0.57 15.56
N PHE A 166 1.64 -0.41 16.59
CA PHE A 166 2.11 0.12 17.86
C PHE A 166 3.10 -0.80 18.57
N TYR A 167 2.92 -2.12 18.47
CA TYR A 167 3.90 -3.08 18.96
C TYR A 167 5.27 -2.84 18.32
N TRP A 168 5.34 -2.79 16.99
CA TRP A 168 6.60 -2.55 16.28
C TRP A 168 7.15 -1.15 16.50
N SER A 169 6.28 -0.14 16.58
CA SER A 169 6.66 1.23 16.92
C SER A 169 7.35 1.31 18.29
N GLN A 170 6.87 0.59 19.30
CA GLN A 170 7.47 0.56 20.64
C GLN A 170 8.73 -0.31 20.71
N ASN A 171 8.94 -1.19 19.73
CA ASN A 171 10.04 -2.17 19.70
C ASN A 171 11.00 -1.95 18.52
N TYR A 172 10.98 -0.77 17.89
CA TYR A 172 11.67 -0.52 16.62
C TYR A 172 13.20 -0.66 16.72
N ASP A 173 13.78 -0.49 17.91
CA ASP A 173 15.21 -0.71 18.16
C ASP A 173 15.63 -2.18 17.92
N LYS A 174 14.72 -3.14 18.14
CA LYS A 174 14.98 -4.57 17.85
C LYS A 174 15.03 -4.89 16.35
N ILE A 175 14.62 -3.94 15.52
CA ILE A 175 14.52 -4.09 14.07
C ILE A 175 15.77 -3.50 13.40
N MET A 176 16.42 -2.53 14.07
CA MET A 176 17.62 -1.84 13.60
C MET A 176 18.93 -2.43 14.15
N SER A 177 18.84 -3.46 15.00
CA SER A 177 19.96 -4.22 15.58
C SER A 177 20.29 -5.47 14.78
#